data_AF-A0A940KQV4-F1
#
_entry.id   AF-A0A940KQV4-F1
#
_cell.length_a   1.000
_cell.length_b   1.000
_cell.length_c   1.000
_cell.angle_alpha   90.00
_cell.angle_beta   90.00
_cell.angle_gamma   90.00
#
_symmetry.space_group_name_H-M   'P 1'
#
loop_
_entity.id
_entity.type
_entity.pdbx_description
1 polymer ?
#
loop_
_entity_poly.entity_id
_entity_poly.type
_entity_poly.pdbx_seq_one_letter_code
_entity_poly.pdbx_strand_id
1 'polypeptide(L)'
;MKKRNNISSLVIAGLLITPAIQAQTKSANPAQYVRPIIGTQRMGHTYPGATVPFGMVQLSPDTDTIPYEKNGRYNPDVYKYCAGYQYDDKTIVGFSHTHFSGTGHSDLGDFLVMPTVGPLKLNPGVDSIPRSGFRSA
;
A
#
# COMPACT_ATOMS: atom_id res chain seq x y z
N MET A 1 74.39 -13.14 9.88
CA MET A 1 72.95 -13.39 9.64
C MET A 1 72.12 -12.25 10.22
N LYS A 2 71.53 -11.39 9.38
CA LYS A 2 70.66 -10.28 9.83
C LYS A 2 69.21 -10.80 9.97
N LYS A 3 68.67 -10.85 11.19
CA LYS A 3 67.25 -11.14 11.43
C LYS A 3 66.41 -10.00 10.83
N ARG A 4 65.59 -10.32 9.82
CA ARG A 4 64.59 -9.40 9.27
C ARG A 4 63.42 -9.33 10.25
N ASN A 5 63.18 -8.15 10.82
CA ASN A 5 62.03 -7.88 11.67
C ASN A 5 60.78 -7.73 10.80
N ASN A 6 59.94 -8.76 10.77
CA ASN A 6 58.70 -8.82 9.98
C ASN A 6 57.51 -8.06 10.63
N ILE A 7 57.78 -7.28 11.68
CA ILE A 7 56.76 -6.62 12.51
C ILE A 7 56.05 -5.51 11.71
N SER A 8 56.79 -4.78 10.86
CA SER A 8 56.22 -3.71 10.02
C SER A 8 55.23 -4.23 8.97
N SER A 9 55.44 -5.44 8.45
CA SER A 9 54.55 -6.07 7.46
C SER A 9 53.22 -6.53 8.06
N LEU A 10 53.22 -6.96 9.33
CA LEU A 10 52.02 -7.37 10.07
C LEU A 10 51.14 -6.18 10.47
N VAL A 11 51.74 -5.02 10.80
CA VAL A 11 51.00 -3.79 11.13
C VAL A 11 50.30 -3.21 9.90
N ILE A 12 50.95 -3.25 8.72
CA ILE A 12 50.36 -2.77 7.46
C ILE A 12 49.20 -3.68 7.01
N ALA A 13 49.30 -4.99 7.20
CA ALA A 13 48.20 -5.91 6.90
C ALA A 13 46.97 -5.67 7.80
N GLY A 14 47.17 -5.42 9.10
CA GLY A 14 46.06 -5.10 10.02
C GLY A 14 45.37 -3.76 9.74
N LEU A 15 46.12 -2.77 9.25
CA LEU A 15 45.59 -1.43 8.91
C LEU A 15 44.77 -1.43 7.61
N LEU A 16 45.01 -2.37 6.69
CA LEU A 16 44.29 -2.49 5.42
C LEU A 16 43.03 -3.36 5.51
N ILE A 17 42.92 -4.23 6.52
CA ILE A 17 41.76 -5.14 6.70
C ILE A 17 40.60 -4.43 7.42
N THR A 18 40.87 -3.44 8.27
CA THR A 18 39.85 -2.72 9.05
C THR A 18 38.88 -1.86 8.22
N PRO A 19 39.30 -1.08 7.19
CA PRO A 19 38.35 -0.31 6.38
C PRO A 19 37.54 -1.19 5.42
N ALA A 20 38.01 -2.38 5.06
CA ALA A 20 37.29 -3.31 4.18
C ALA A 20 36.05 -3.93 4.86
N ILE A 21 36.10 -4.13 6.19
CA ILE A 21 34.95 -4.63 6.97
C ILE A 21 33.87 -3.55 7.12
N GLN A 22 34.26 -2.27 7.18
CA GLN A 22 33.31 -1.14 7.22
C GLN A 22 32.65 -0.82 5.87
N ALA A 23 33.19 -1.29 4.75
CA ALA A 23 32.62 -1.06 3.41
C ALA A 23 31.39 -1.93 3.10
N GLN A 24 31.09 -2.94 3.92
CA GLN A 24 29.78 -3.61 3.92
C GLN A 24 28.74 -2.76 4.67
N THR A 25 28.63 -1.48 4.33
CA THR A 25 27.56 -0.62 4.81
C THR A 25 26.24 -1.05 4.17
N LYS A 26 25.34 -1.57 5.00
CA LYS A 26 23.87 -1.48 4.89
C LYS A 26 23.33 -1.61 3.45
N SER A 27 23.00 -2.85 3.03
CA SER A 27 22.22 -3.08 1.82
C SER A 27 20.98 -2.17 1.83
N ALA A 28 20.89 -1.24 0.87
CA ALA A 28 19.77 -0.31 0.78
C ALA A 28 18.50 -1.11 0.46
N ASN A 29 17.46 -0.98 1.30
CA ASN A 29 16.18 -1.65 1.06
C ASN A 29 15.48 -0.99 -0.14
N PRO A 30 15.34 -1.65 -1.31
CA PRO A 30 14.74 -1.03 -2.49
C PRO A 30 13.26 -0.70 -2.29
N ALA A 31 12.57 -1.31 -1.31
CA ALA A 31 11.18 -1.00 -0.99
C ALA A 31 10.98 0.47 -0.58
N GLN A 32 12.04 1.17 -0.12
CA GLN A 32 11.98 2.59 0.24
C GLN A 32 11.66 3.50 -0.97
N TYR A 33 11.87 3.02 -2.20
CA TYR A 33 11.57 3.77 -3.41
C TYR A 33 10.12 3.58 -3.88
N VAL A 34 9.40 2.60 -3.32
CA VAL A 34 8.03 2.28 -3.72
C VAL A 34 7.07 3.24 -3.03
N ARG A 35 6.17 3.84 -3.83
CA ARG A 35 5.10 4.71 -3.34
C ARG A 35 3.74 4.16 -3.81
N PRO A 36 3.04 3.33 -3.00
CA PRO A 36 1.76 2.71 -3.39
C PRO A 36 0.66 3.71 -3.75
N ILE A 37 0.81 4.97 -3.32
CA ILE A 37 -0.14 6.04 -3.63
C ILE A 37 -0.08 6.51 -5.10
N ILE A 38 1.00 6.22 -5.83
CA ILE A 38 1.11 6.59 -7.25
C ILE A 38 0.12 5.74 -8.06
N GLY A 39 -0.73 6.40 -8.85
CA GLY A 39 -1.78 5.75 -9.65
C GLY A 39 -3.15 5.65 -8.95
N THR A 40 -3.25 6.08 -7.69
CA THR A 40 -4.50 6.03 -6.91
C THR A 40 -5.45 7.21 -7.14
N GLN A 41 -5.01 8.21 -7.92
CA GLN A 41 -5.81 9.38 -8.27
C GLN A 41 -6.32 9.24 -9.71
N ARG A 42 -7.59 9.60 -9.95
CA ARG A 42 -8.22 9.55 -11.28
C ARG A 42 -8.15 8.13 -11.87
N MET A 43 -7.71 7.98 -13.12
CA MET A 43 -7.87 6.76 -13.91
C MET A 43 -6.63 5.85 -13.93
N GLY A 44 -5.78 5.93 -12.89
CA GLY A 44 -4.71 4.94 -12.71
C GLY A 44 -5.23 3.64 -12.11
N HIS A 45 -6.23 3.73 -11.24
CA HIS A 45 -6.91 2.60 -10.59
C HIS A 45 -5.95 1.62 -9.90
N THR A 46 -4.90 2.12 -9.25
CA THR A 46 -4.11 1.29 -8.32
C THR A 46 -4.69 1.40 -6.91
N TYR A 47 -4.31 0.46 -6.04
CA TYR A 47 -4.68 0.50 -4.62
C TYR A 47 -3.43 0.71 -3.75
N PRO A 48 -3.53 1.43 -2.61
CA PRO A 48 -2.39 1.68 -1.73
C PRO A 48 -2.19 0.58 -0.66
N GLY A 49 -3.06 -0.42 -0.61
CA GLY A 49 -3.07 -1.50 0.36
C GLY A 49 -1.86 -2.44 0.35
N ALA A 50 -1.77 -3.26 1.40
CA ALA A 50 -0.71 -4.23 1.59
C ALA A 50 -0.94 -5.49 0.74
N THR A 51 0.09 -5.91 0.03
CA THR A 51 0.16 -7.21 -0.64
C THR A 51 1.61 -7.67 -0.75
N VAL A 52 1.80 -8.95 -1.02
CA VAL A 52 3.11 -9.54 -1.36
C VAL A 52 3.16 -9.78 -2.87
N PRO A 53 4.36 -9.90 -3.49
CA PRO A 53 4.46 -10.20 -4.92
C PRO A 53 3.63 -11.44 -5.28
N PHE A 54 2.68 -11.27 -6.20
CA PHE A 54 1.75 -12.31 -6.67
C PHE A 54 0.87 -12.94 -5.57
N GLY A 55 0.65 -12.21 -4.46
CA GLY A 55 -0.21 -12.67 -3.38
C GLY A 55 -1.69 -12.73 -3.77
N MET A 56 -2.41 -13.72 -3.23
CA MET A 56 -3.86 -13.87 -3.45
C MET A 56 -4.69 -12.81 -2.72
N VAL A 57 -4.14 -12.18 -1.68
CA VAL A 57 -4.82 -11.19 -0.84
C VAL A 57 -4.24 -9.80 -1.10
N GLN A 58 -5.12 -8.82 -1.24
CA GLN A 58 -4.80 -7.41 -1.39
C GLN A 58 -5.59 -6.64 -0.33
N LEU A 59 -5.03 -6.49 0.86
CA LEU A 59 -5.71 -5.80 1.97
C LEU A 59 -5.57 -4.29 1.78
N SER A 60 -6.64 -3.61 1.38
CA SER A 60 -6.60 -2.18 1.02
C SER A 60 -7.82 -1.43 1.56
N PRO A 61 -7.69 -0.11 1.83
CA PRO A 61 -8.86 0.74 2.10
C PRO A 61 -9.74 0.90 0.86
N ASP A 62 -11.05 0.90 1.08
CA ASP A 62 -12.06 1.32 0.12
C ASP A 62 -12.59 2.71 0.50
N THR A 63 -12.57 3.65 -0.45
CA THR A 63 -13.15 4.99 -0.25
C THR A 63 -14.61 5.05 -0.66
N ASP A 64 -15.03 4.21 -1.62
CA ASP A 64 -16.43 3.99 -1.94
C ASP A 64 -16.68 2.61 -2.56
N THR A 65 -17.94 2.16 -2.49
CA THR A 65 -18.43 0.96 -3.16
C THR A 65 -19.77 1.30 -3.77
N ILE A 66 -19.75 1.63 -5.06
CA ILE A 66 -20.95 2.08 -5.77
C ILE A 66 -21.47 0.98 -6.71
N PRO A 67 -22.80 0.85 -6.83
CA PRO A 67 -23.38 -0.22 -7.61
C PRO A 67 -23.11 0.01 -9.11
N TYR A 68 -22.86 -1.09 -9.83
CA TYR A 68 -22.72 -1.11 -11.29
C TYR A 68 -23.95 -0.52 -12.00
N GLU A 69 -25.12 -0.76 -11.44
CA GLU A 69 -26.39 -0.31 -11.99
C GLU A 69 -27.14 0.57 -10.97
N LYS A 70 -27.76 1.64 -11.46
CA LYS A 70 -28.68 2.48 -10.69
C LYS A 70 -29.94 2.71 -11.51
N ASN A 71 -31.09 2.26 -11.00
CA ASN A 71 -32.41 2.41 -11.63
C ASN A 71 -32.50 1.84 -13.06
N GLY A 72 -32.02 0.61 -13.30
CA GLY A 72 -32.12 -0.02 -14.63
C GLY A 72 -31.07 0.45 -15.63
N ARG A 73 -30.08 1.26 -15.21
CA ARG A 73 -29.08 1.85 -16.10
C ARG A 73 -27.68 1.74 -15.51
N TYR A 74 -26.70 1.62 -16.39
CA TYR A 74 -25.29 1.66 -16.03
C TYR A 74 -24.96 2.93 -15.25
N ASN A 75 -24.26 2.76 -14.14
CA ASN A 75 -23.74 3.85 -13.32
C ASN A 75 -22.31 4.19 -13.77
N PRO A 76 -22.08 5.31 -14.49
CA PRO A 76 -20.75 5.65 -15.00
C PRO A 76 -19.76 6.00 -13.89
N ASP A 77 -20.23 6.37 -12.70
CA ASP A 77 -19.33 6.67 -11.60
C ASP A 77 -18.56 5.44 -11.14
N VAL A 78 -19.08 4.21 -11.35
CA VAL A 78 -18.43 2.95 -10.93
C VAL A 78 -17.02 2.82 -11.48
N TYR A 79 -16.78 3.41 -12.66
CA TYR A 79 -15.48 3.44 -13.29
C TYR A 79 -14.41 4.11 -12.43
N LYS A 80 -14.77 5.10 -11.61
CA LYS A 80 -13.83 5.76 -10.69
C LYS A 80 -13.32 4.79 -9.62
N TYR A 81 -14.09 3.79 -9.23
CA TYR A 81 -13.76 2.95 -8.08
C TYR A 81 -13.32 1.54 -8.47
N CYS A 82 -12.73 1.37 -9.66
CA CYS A 82 -12.30 0.05 -10.15
C CYS A 82 -11.34 -0.70 -9.21
N ALA A 83 -10.59 0.03 -8.37
CA ALA A 83 -9.68 -0.51 -7.36
C ALA A 83 -10.11 -0.19 -5.92
N GLY A 84 -11.36 0.24 -5.71
CA GLY A 84 -11.92 0.55 -4.38
C GLY A 84 -11.48 1.89 -3.77
N TYR A 85 -10.32 2.42 -4.16
CA TYR A 85 -9.72 3.62 -3.57
C TYR A 85 -9.57 4.78 -4.56
N GLN A 86 -9.94 5.99 -4.15
CA GLN A 86 -9.64 7.25 -4.82
C GLN A 86 -8.93 8.24 -3.89
N TYR A 87 -7.76 8.73 -4.31
CA TYR A 87 -6.92 9.62 -3.50
C TYR A 87 -7.60 10.91 -3.06
N ASP A 88 -8.51 11.44 -3.88
CA ASP A 88 -9.18 12.71 -3.60
C ASP A 88 -10.30 12.57 -2.57
N ASP A 89 -10.80 11.35 -2.35
CA ASP A 89 -11.83 11.09 -1.34
C ASP A 89 -11.28 11.34 0.06
N LYS A 90 -12.18 11.80 0.93
CA LYS A 90 -11.85 12.17 2.31
C LYS A 90 -12.41 11.19 3.33
N THR A 91 -12.98 10.10 2.86
CA THR A 91 -13.67 9.13 3.71
C THR A 91 -13.28 7.71 3.34
N ILE A 92 -13.28 6.82 4.33
CA ILE A 92 -13.05 5.38 4.14
C ILE A 92 -14.30 4.62 4.56
N VAL A 93 -14.77 3.74 3.69
CA VAL A 93 -15.87 2.82 3.94
C VAL A 93 -15.38 1.65 4.80
N GLY A 94 -14.22 1.09 4.48
CA GLY A 94 -13.61 0.02 5.26
C GLY A 94 -12.33 -0.50 4.60
N PHE A 95 -11.92 -1.69 5.00
CA PHE A 95 -10.77 -2.40 4.42
C PHE A 95 -11.22 -3.77 3.94
N SER A 96 -11.15 -3.99 2.63
CA SER A 96 -11.47 -5.28 2.00
C SER A 96 -10.19 -6.01 1.60
N HIS A 97 -10.32 -7.29 1.23
CA HIS A 97 -9.21 -8.23 1.13
C HIS A 97 -8.85 -8.66 -0.31
N THR A 98 -9.61 -8.22 -1.31
CA THR A 98 -9.41 -8.57 -2.73
C THR A 98 -9.57 -7.33 -3.60
N HIS A 99 -8.61 -7.07 -4.50
CA HIS A 99 -8.61 -5.88 -5.35
C HIS A 99 -7.93 -6.13 -6.69
N PHE A 100 -8.48 -5.52 -7.74
CA PHE A 100 -7.78 -5.35 -9.01
C PHE A 100 -6.90 -4.10 -9.00
N SER A 101 -5.77 -4.15 -9.72
CA SER A 101 -4.86 -3.01 -9.89
C SER A 101 -4.73 -2.65 -11.37
N GLY A 102 -5.16 -1.46 -11.74
CA GLY A 102 -5.04 -0.88 -13.08
C GLY A 102 -6.12 -1.29 -14.07
N THR A 103 -7.26 -1.81 -13.61
CA THR A 103 -8.35 -2.26 -14.48
C THR A 103 -9.27 -1.12 -14.91
N GLY A 104 -10.00 -1.34 -16.01
CA GLY A 104 -11.08 -0.45 -16.47
C GLY A 104 -12.49 -0.92 -16.05
N HIS A 105 -12.56 -1.91 -15.15
CA HIS A 105 -13.80 -2.48 -14.64
C HIS A 105 -13.62 -2.78 -13.14
N SER A 106 -14.70 -2.57 -12.38
CA SER A 106 -14.76 -2.79 -10.94
C SER A 106 -15.32 -4.16 -10.63
N ASP A 107 -14.64 -4.91 -9.78
CA ASP A 107 -15.07 -6.15 -9.16
C ASP A 107 -14.25 -6.34 -7.87
N LEU A 108 -14.41 -7.46 -7.16
CA LEU A 108 -13.76 -7.75 -5.88
C LEU A 108 -14.22 -6.77 -4.78
N GLY A 109 -13.35 -6.42 -3.83
CA GLY A 109 -13.73 -5.69 -2.62
C GLY A 109 -14.35 -6.59 -1.56
N ASP A 110 -13.96 -7.87 -1.53
CA ASP A 110 -14.56 -8.88 -0.67
C ASP A 110 -14.08 -8.78 0.79
N PHE A 111 -14.95 -9.22 1.71
CA PHE A 111 -14.68 -9.25 3.16
C PHE A 111 -14.28 -7.87 3.72
N LEU A 112 -15.20 -6.90 3.61
CA LEU A 112 -15.00 -5.56 4.14
C LEU A 112 -15.06 -5.54 5.67
N VAL A 113 -13.98 -5.08 6.30
CA VAL A 113 -13.89 -4.87 7.75
C VAL A 113 -13.77 -3.38 8.03
N MET A 114 -14.69 -2.86 8.85
CA MET A 114 -14.64 -1.49 9.34
C MET A 114 -14.54 -1.47 10.87
N PRO A 115 -13.35 -1.18 11.45
CA PRO A 115 -13.22 -0.96 12.87
C PRO A 115 -14.06 0.26 13.29
N THR A 116 -14.89 0.11 14.33
CA THR A 116 -15.78 1.19 14.79
C THR A 116 -15.84 1.24 16.31
N VAL A 117 -16.16 2.43 16.83
CA VAL A 117 -16.46 2.68 18.24
C VAL A 117 -17.79 3.41 18.35
N GLY A 118 -18.51 3.19 19.44
CA GLY A 118 -19.82 3.79 19.66
C GLY A 118 -20.97 3.00 19.03
N PRO A 119 -22.10 3.66 18.68
CA PRO A 119 -23.28 2.97 18.19
C PRO A 119 -23.01 2.22 16.88
N LEU A 120 -23.43 0.95 16.83
CA LEU A 120 -23.31 0.12 15.65
C LEU A 120 -24.19 0.66 14.52
N LYS A 121 -23.57 0.86 13.35
CA LYS A 121 -24.25 1.23 12.11
C LYS A 121 -23.99 0.14 11.09
N LEU A 122 -25.04 -0.28 10.40
CA LEU A 122 -24.99 -1.42 9.48
C LEU A 122 -24.88 -1.01 8.01
N ASN A 123 -25.13 0.26 7.71
CA ASN A 123 -25.00 0.82 6.36
C ASN A 123 -23.78 1.75 6.30
N PRO A 124 -23.11 1.86 5.13
CA PRO A 124 -21.92 2.68 4.97
C PRO A 124 -22.23 4.18 5.12
N GLY A 125 -23.43 4.60 4.73
CA GLY A 125 -23.76 6.02 4.61
C GLY A 125 -23.19 6.61 3.32
N VAL A 126 -23.19 7.94 3.23
CA VAL A 126 -22.69 8.69 2.07
C VAL A 126 -21.64 9.71 2.49
N ASP A 127 -20.70 10.01 1.60
CA ASP A 127 -19.62 10.98 1.79
C ASP A 127 -20.13 12.39 2.19
N SER A 128 -21.22 12.82 1.56
CA SER A 128 -21.84 14.14 1.71
C SER A 128 -22.56 14.34 3.04
N ILE A 129 -22.85 13.26 3.77
CA ILE A 129 -23.52 13.30 5.07
C ILE A 129 -22.64 12.55 6.08
N PRO A 130 -21.70 13.26 6.73
CA PRO A 130 -20.80 12.66 7.71
C PRO A 130 -21.57 11.90 8.79
N ARG A 131 -21.06 10.73 9.17
CA ARG A 131 -21.66 9.87 10.21
C ARG A 131 -23.09 9.40 9.89
N SER A 132 -23.56 9.45 8.64
CA SER A 132 -24.82 8.80 8.25
C SER A 132 -24.74 7.27 8.31
N GLY A 133 -23.54 6.69 8.26
CA GLY A 133 -23.30 5.26 8.39
C GLY A 133 -21.97 4.94 9.09
N PHE A 134 -21.45 3.73 8.87
CA PHE A 134 -20.20 3.26 9.46
C PHE A 134 -18.94 3.86 8.82
N ARG A 135 -19.04 4.48 7.64
CA ARG A 135 -17.95 5.22 6.97
C ARG A 135 -17.31 6.23 7.92
N SER A 136 -15.98 6.29 7.91
CA SER A 136 -15.19 7.28 8.66
C SER A 136 -14.81 8.44 7.76
N ALA A 137 -14.82 9.65 8.31
CA ALA A 137 -14.46 10.92 7.68
C ALA A 137 -13.43 11.66 8.57
#